data_AF-A0A820F048-F1
#
_entry.id   AF-A0A820F048-F1
#
_cell.length_a   1.000
_cell.length_b   1.000
_cell.length_c   1.000
_cell.angle_alpha   90.00
_cell.angle_beta   90.00
_cell.angle_gamma   90.00
#
_symmetry.space_group_name_H-M   'P 1'
#
loop_
_entity.id
_entity.type
_entity.pdbx_description
1 polymer ?
#
loop_
_entity_poly.entity_id
_entity_poly.type
_entity_poly.pdbx_seq_one_letter_code
_entity_poly.pdbx_strand_id
1 'polypeptide(L)'
;GECHVQFIRKEPCSFSWDWGPAFAPIGIPGDLFLEGTNHTDMFIQLESINVASYQSSVNKWQVDVLLSSNNDLFDCQFKFILENTSFIYETSIRFDHNLSISLLIPDQDIQLWWPNGYGEQRLYKLSIYNQEQFIGSRTIGFRTVELIQHDYGSTINGTSFYFLINYQPIFIKGSNWIPADAFQERVTDEQLERLLRSAQLANMNMLRIWGGGIYERNSFYEIADRLGIMLWHDFMFACSLYPIDDLFLKNVHDEVIYQVKRLQSHASIVLWAGNNENEAAVAQNWYDVSEEQMPKVKDDYRKLYVDIIMNSVKEVDKGNNRPFVTSSPSNGLETIKENYIAKDPGDPLYGDVHFYGYQNDSWDPTTYPITRFLSETGIQSLPSLDTWYQATNDTSNLNMNSSFVLHREHSQNQITAMIYHIQSNLPIPITDDSLKNFTHWIYLSQINQAMTLKSISDVCRVHSSVNMINPNTSQGHTMGLMYWQI
;
A
#
# COMPACT_ATOMS: atom_id res chain seq x y z
N GLY A 1 3.28 18.77 15.74
CA GLY A 1 2.25 19.13 14.76
C GLY A 1 0.97 19.50 15.47
N GLU A 2 -0.14 18.99 14.95
CA GLU A 2 -1.49 19.29 15.43
C GLU A 2 -2.12 18.04 16.08
N CYS A 3 -3.06 18.24 17.01
CA CYS A 3 -3.71 17.14 17.72
C CYS A 3 -4.97 16.62 17.00
N HIS A 4 -5.41 15.43 17.39
CA HIS A 4 -6.75 14.89 17.09
C HIS A 4 -7.05 14.57 15.60
N VAL A 5 -6.02 14.24 14.81
CA VAL A 5 -6.18 13.88 13.40
C VAL A 5 -7.12 12.68 13.17
N GLN A 6 -7.22 11.76 14.13
CA GLN A 6 -8.06 10.57 14.04
C GLN A 6 -9.57 10.85 13.98
N PHE A 7 -10.00 12.06 14.38
CA PHE A 7 -11.41 12.45 14.39
C PHE A 7 -11.89 13.01 13.05
N ILE A 8 -10.99 13.18 12.07
CA ILE A 8 -11.32 13.64 10.73
C ILE A 8 -10.86 12.61 9.69
N ARG A 9 -11.71 12.33 8.70
CA ARG A 9 -11.30 11.54 7.53
C ARG A 9 -10.51 12.42 6.57
N LYS A 10 -9.22 12.55 6.84
CA LYS A 10 -8.19 13.27 6.07
C LYS A 10 -6.87 12.50 6.17
N GLU A 11 -5.95 12.75 5.24
CA GLU A 11 -4.54 12.32 5.29
C GLU A 11 -3.94 12.43 6.71
N PRO A 12 -3.67 11.31 7.39
CA PRO A 12 -3.17 11.34 8.77
C PRO A 12 -1.86 12.12 8.95
N CYS A 13 -0.89 11.97 8.05
CA CYS A 13 0.40 12.66 8.15
C CYS A 13 0.32 14.19 7.87
N SER A 14 -0.81 14.72 7.41
CA SER A 14 -1.00 16.18 7.25
C SER A 14 -0.92 16.95 8.57
N PHE A 15 -1.07 16.27 9.71
CA PHE A 15 -0.96 16.85 11.06
C PHE A 15 0.46 16.70 11.64
N SER A 16 1.46 16.49 10.78
CA SER A 16 2.84 16.02 11.03
C SER A 16 2.97 14.52 11.20
N TRP A 17 4.17 14.05 10.88
CA TRP A 17 4.66 12.72 11.19
C TRP A 17 6.14 12.83 11.58
N ASP A 18 6.77 11.73 11.98
CA ASP A 18 8.18 11.72 12.39
C ASP A 18 9.19 12.01 11.24
N TRP A 19 8.70 12.15 10.01
CA TRP A 19 9.43 12.63 8.82
C TRP A 19 8.76 13.81 8.09
N GLY A 20 7.55 14.21 8.51
CA GLY A 20 6.67 15.11 7.73
C GLY A 20 6.20 16.36 8.50
N PRO A 21 6.07 17.53 7.85
CA PRO A 21 5.57 18.76 8.47
C PRO A 21 4.08 18.71 8.80
N ALA A 22 3.63 19.59 9.72
CA ALA A 22 2.21 19.83 9.96
C ALA A 22 1.66 20.89 8.98
N PHE A 23 1.21 20.44 7.81
CA PHE A 23 0.40 21.25 6.91
C PHE A 23 -0.93 20.56 6.69
N ALA A 24 -2.01 21.15 7.23
CA ALA A 24 -3.38 20.66 7.08
C ALA A 24 -4.16 21.55 6.09
N PRO A 25 -3.87 21.51 4.77
CA PRO A 25 -4.51 22.39 3.82
C PRO A 25 -6.00 22.08 3.67
N ILE A 26 -6.76 23.12 3.30
CA ILE A 26 -8.16 23.08 2.92
C ILE A 26 -8.23 23.49 1.45
N GLY A 27 -8.91 22.69 0.63
CA GLY A 27 -9.03 22.95 -0.81
C GLY A 27 -9.91 21.91 -1.49
N ILE A 28 -10.01 22.03 -2.81
CA ILE A 28 -10.70 21.07 -3.66
C ILE A 28 -9.61 20.22 -4.33
N PRO A 29 -9.38 18.97 -3.88
CA PRO A 29 -8.19 18.20 -4.25
C PRO A 29 -8.26 17.55 -5.63
N GLY A 30 -9.39 17.66 -6.32
CA GLY A 30 -9.62 17.07 -7.64
C GLY A 30 -10.44 17.97 -8.54
N ASP A 31 -10.75 17.46 -9.72
CA ASP A 31 -11.43 18.22 -10.74
C ASP A 31 -12.91 18.47 -10.39
N LEU A 32 -13.42 19.61 -10.85
CA LEU A 32 -14.84 19.97 -10.81
C LEU A 32 -15.38 20.01 -12.23
N PHE A 33 -16.48 19.30 -12.47
CA PHE A 33 -17.13 19.23 -13.78
C PHE A 33 -18.59 19.68 -13.68
N LEU A 34 -19.09 20.27 -14.79
CA LEU A 34 -20.52 20.46 -15.02
C LEU A 34 -20.93 19.51 -16.14
N GLU A 35 -21.74 18.51 -15.81
CA GLU A 35 -22.25 17.55 -16.80
C GLU A 35 -23.68 17.95 -17.19
N GLY A 36 -23.87 18.31 -18.46
CA GLY A 36 -25.18 18.58 -19.04
C GLY A 36 -25.66 17.38 -19.84
N THR A 37 -26.86 16.88 -19.54
CA THR A 37 -27.52 15.81 -20.30
C THR A 37 -28.79 16.35 -20.96
N ASN A 38 -29.15 15.86 -22.15
CA ASN A 38 -30.47 16.14 -22.70
C ASN A 38 -31.50 15.26 -21.98
N HIS A 39 -32.75 15.73 -21.84
CA HIS A 39 -33.84 14.93 -21.25
C HIS A 39 -34.10 13.58 -21.95
N THR A 40 -33.57 13.38 -23.15
CA THR A 40 -33.65 12.13 -23.93
C THR A 40 -32.41 11.24 -23.80
N ASP A 41 -31.30 11.76 -23.27
CA ASP A 41 -30.06 11.00 -23.09
C ASP A 41 -30.15 10.27 -21.76
N MET A 42 -30.32 8.96 -21.83
CA MET A 42 -30.38 8.11 -20.65
C MET A 42 -29.03 8.18 -19.93
N PHE A 43 -29.03 8.75 -18.73
CA PHE A 43 -27.83 8.80 -17.90
C PHE A 43 -27.47 7.39 -17.41
N ILE A 44 -26.42 6.81 -17.99
CA ILE A 44 -25.82 5.54 -17.58
C ILE A 44 -24.39 5.84 -17.18
N GLN A 45 -24.01 5.45 -15.97
CA GLN A 45 -22.67 5.63 -15.45
C GLN A 45 -21.98 4.28 -15.28
N LEU A 46 -20.72 4.22 -15.70
CA LEU A 46 -19.82 3.12 -15.39
C LEU A 46 -19.28 3.28 -13.97
N GLU A 47 -19.78 2.47 -13.05
CA GLU A 47 -19.40 2.50 -11.63
C GLU A 47 -18.07 1.80 -11.40
N SER A 48 -17.91 0.57 -11.91
CA SER A 48 -16.67 -0.19 -11.72
C SER A 48 -16.53 -1.34 -12.73
N ILE A 49 -15.29 -1.78 -12.91
CA ILE A 49 -14.93 -3.02 -13.62
C ILE A 49 -14.03 -3.83 -12.70
N ASN A 50 -14.32 -5.12 -12.53
CA ASN A 50 -13.51 -6.04 -11.74
C ASN A 50 -13.10 -7.26 -12.57
N VAL A 51 -11.81 -7.55 -12.69
CA VAL A 51 -11.35 -8.84 -13.22
C VAL A 51 -11.49 -9.88 -12.12
N ALA A 52 -12.70 -10.41 -11.98
CA ALA A 52 -13.11 -11.20 -10.84
C ALA A 52 -12.39 -12.54 -10.74
N SER A 53 -12.33 -13.39 -11.77
CA SER A 53 -11.64 -14.68 -11.56
C SER A 53 -11.21 -15.34 -12.85
N TYR A 54 -10.27 -16.28 -12.71
CA TYR A 54 -9.97 -17.24 -13.76
C TYR A 54 -10.70 -18.56 -13.49
N GLN A 55 -11.60 -18.95 -14.39
CA GLN A 55 -12.36 -20.19 -14.32
C GLN A 55 -11.63 -21.28 -15.11
N SER A 56 -10.71 -21.99 -14.45
CA SER A 56 -9.87 -23.03 -15.09
C SER A 56 -10.64 -24.21 -15.68
N SER A 57 -11.86 -24.50 -15.20
CA SER A 57 -12.71 -25.56 -15.75
C SER A 57 -13.23 -25.27 -17.15
N VAL A 58 -13.31 -23.99 -17.54
CA VAL A 58 -13.83 -23.53 -18.84
C VAL A 58 -12.84 -22.65 -19.61
N ASN A 59 -11.64 -22.42 -19.07
CA ASN A 59 -10.59 -21.54 -19.61
C ASN A 59 -11.14 -20.15 -19.98
N LYS A 60 -11.81 -19.50 -19.03
CA LYS A 60 -12.35 -18.15 -19.20
C LYS A 60 -12.05 -17.26 -18.01
N TRP A 61 -11.82 -15.98 -18.29
CA TRP A 61 -11.78 -14.91 -17.32
C TRP A 61 -13.19 -14.35 -17.10
N GLN A 62 -13.61 -14.26 -15.85
CA GLN A 62 -14.80 -13.53 -15.47
C GLN A 62 -14.43 -12.07 -15.21
N VAL A 63 -15.09 -11.16 -15.91
CA VAL A 63 -14.98 -9.71 -15.69
C VAL A 63 -16.36 -9.16 -15.35
N ASP A 64 -16.51 -8.62 -14.15
CA ASP A 64 -17.76 -8.06 -13.66
C ASP A 64 -17.79 -6.55 -13.93
N VAL A 65 -18.88 -6.06 -14.53
CA VAL A 65 -19.11 -4.66 -14.83
C VAL A 65 -20.33 -4.18 -14.06
N LEU A 66 -20.16 -3.10 -13.29
CA LEU A 66 -21.25 -2.43 -12.58
C LEU A 66 -21.62 -1.14 -13.29
N LEU A 67 -22.89 -1.01 -13.64
CA LEU A 67 -23.49 0.18 -14.23
C LEU A 67 -24.57 0.73 -13.29
N SER A 68 -24.70 2.06 -13.23
CA SER A 68 -25.77 2.74 -12.51
C SER A 68 -26.54 3.71 -13.41
N SER A 69 -27.77 4.01 -13.03
CA SER A 69 -28.63 4.97 -13.74
C SER A 69 -29.63 5.61 -12.77
N ASN A 70 -29.98 6.86 -13.08
CA ASN A 70 -31.00 7.62 -12.37
C ASN A 70 -32.37 7.62 -13.10
N ASN A 71 -32.49 6.89 -14.21
CA ASN A 71 -33.72 6.80 -14.99
C ASN A 71 -34.62 5.66 -14.49
N ASP A 72 -35.93 5.79 -14.72
CA ASP A 72 -36.89 4.69 -14.56
C ASP A 72 -36.67 3.60 -15.60
N LEU A 73 -37.02 2.34 -15.28
CA LEU A 73 -36.83 1.15 -16.10
C LEU A 73 -36.95 1.37 -17.64
N PHE A 74 -35.85 1.11 -18.35
CA PHE A 74 -35.71 1.35 -19.80
C PHE A 74 -34.96 0.21 -20.51
N ASP A 75 -35.17 0.09 -21.82
CA ASP A 75 -34.54 -0.92 -22.66
C ASP A 75 -33.15 -0.46 -23.13
N CYS A 76 -32.10 -1.24 -22.81
CA CYS A 76 -30.71 -1.01 -23.22
C CYS A 76 -30.24 -2.05 -24.23
N GLN A 77 -29.31 -1.64 -25.10
CA GLN A 77 -28.51 -2.55 -25.92
C GLN A 77 -27.04 -2.29 -25.62
N PHE A 78 -26.51 -3.05 -24.66
CA PHE A 78 -25.12 -2.91 -24.26
C PHE A 78 -24.20 -3.69 -25.19
N LYS A 79 -23.08 -3.05 -25.52
CA LYS A 79 -21.97 -3.65 -26.25
C LYS A 79 -20.68 -3.44 -25.48
N PHE A 80 -19.98 -4.54 -25.22
CA PHE A 80 -18.72 -4.59 -24.50
C PHE A 80 -17.63 -5.03 -25.47
N ILE A 81 -16.57 -4.23 -25.57
CA ILE A 81 -15.45 -4.46 -26.48
C ILE A 81 -14.17 -4.46 -25.69
N LEU A 82 -13.43 -5.57 -25.72
CA LEU A 82 -12.06 -5.61 -25.21
C LEU A 82 -11.10 -5.25 -26.34
N GLU A 83 -10.61 -4.01 -26.33
CA GLU A 83 -9.82 -3.44 -27.42
C GLU A 83 -8.57 -4.30 -27.73
N ASN A 84 -8.23 -4.41 -29.01
CA ASN A 84 -7.12 -5.24 -29.52
C ASN A 84 -7.27 -6.75 -29.28
N THR A 85 -8.50 -7.24 -29.10
CA THR A 85 -8.84 -8.67 -29.09
C THR A 85 -10.03 -8.94 -30.01
N SER A 86 -10.39 -10.22 -30.18
CA SER A 86 -11.63 -10.64 -30.87
C SER A 86 -12.88 -10.56 -29.98
N PHE A 87 -12.75 -10.22 -28.70
CA PHE A 87 -13.86 -10.28 -27.76
C PHE A 87 -14.82 -9.11 -27.94
N ILE A 88 -16.06 -9.45 -28.32
CA ILE A 88 -17.22 -8.57 -28.34
C ILE A 88 -18.39 -9.31 -27.67
N TYR A 89 -19.06 -8.65 -26.74
CA TYR A 89 -20.27 -9.17 -26.11
C TYR A 89 -21.41 -8.15 -26.23
N GLU A 90 -22.57 -8.60 -26.70
CA GLU A 90 -23.75 -7.77 -26.88
C GLU A 90 -24.92 -8.38 -26.10
N THR A 91 -25.68 -7.53 -25.40
CA THR A 91 -26.85 -7.98 -24.65
C THR A 91 -27.94 -6.91 -24.65
N SER A 92 -29.19 -7.36 -24.68
CA SER A 92 -30.37 -6.51 -24.53
C SER A 92 -30.99 -6.77 -23.16
N ILE A 93 -31.15 -5.72 -22.37
CA ILE A 93 -31.61 -5.82 -20.98
C ILE A 93 -32.47 -4.62 -20.60
N ARG A 94 -33.45 -4.88 -19.73
CA ARG A 94 -34.17 -3.82 -19.02
C ARG A 94 -33.39 -3.41 -17.79
N PHE A 95 -33.10 -2.13 -17.70
CA PHE A 95 -32.22 -1.54 -16.72
C PHE A 95 -32.91 -0.37 -16.02
N ASP A 96 -32.81 -0.29 -14.69
CA ASP A 96 -33.33 0.82 -13.88
C ASP A 96 -32.19 1.54 -13.14
N HIS A 97 -31.80 1.05 -11.95
CA HIS A 97 -30.91 1.71 -11.01
C HIS A 97 -29.50 1.12 -11.01
N ASN A 98 -29.36 -0.19 -10.82
CA ASN A 98 -28.06 -0.86 -10.74
C ASN A 98 -28.08 -2.16 -11.56
N LEU A 99 -27.04 -2.35 -12.36
CA LEU A 99 -26.89 -3.53 -13.18
C LEU A 99 -25.48 -4.09 -13.07
N SER A 100 -25.38 -5.36 -12.68
CA SER A 100 -24.15 -6.13 -12.73
C SER A 100 -24.19 -7.10 -13.89
N ILE A 101 -23.16 -7.05 -14.74
CA ILE A 101 -22.98 -7.96 -15.87
C ILE A 101 -21.64 -8.68 -15.71
N SER A 102 -21.66 -10.01 -15.74
CA SER A 102 -20.46 -10.83 -15.77
C SER A 102 -20.14 -11.26 -17.20
N LEU A 103 -19.02 -10.77 -17.72
CA LEU A 103 -18.45 -11.13 -19.01
C LEU A 103 -17.54 -12.35 -18.85
N LEU A 104 -17.69 -13.34 -19.73
CA LEU A 104 -16.82 -14.52 -19.77
C LEU A 104 -15.90 -14.46 -20.99
N ILE A 105 -14.68 -13.98 -20.77
CA ILE A 105 -13.69 -13.71 -21.80
C ILE A 105 -12.80 -14.95 -21.99
N PRO A 106 -12.70 -15.53 -23.21
CA PRO A 106 -11.85 -16.70 -23.47
C PRO A 106 -10.36 -16.43 -23.20
N ASP A 107 -9.69 -17.35 -22.51
CA ASP A 107 -8.27 -17.22 -22.15
C ASP A 107 -7.33 -17.11 -23.37
N GLN A 108 -7.67 -17.77 -24.48
CA GLN A 108 -6.88 -17.75 -25.71
C GLN A 108 -6.66 -16.35 -26.31
N ASP A 109 -7.54 -15.39 -25.99
CA ASP A 109 -7.46 -14.00 -26.46
C ASP A 109 -6.65 -13.11 -25.50
N ILE A 110 -6.19 -13.68 -24.38
CA ILE A 110 -5.60 -12.97 -23.25
C ILE A 110 -4.14 -13.38 -23.06
N GLN A 111 -3.29 -12.36 -22.97
CA GLN A 111 -1.96 -12.45 -22.36
C GLN A 111 -2.01 -11.82 -20.97
N LEU A 112 -1.39 -12.49 -20.00
CA LEU A 112 -1.40 -12.09 -18.60
C LEU A 112 -0.55 -10.86 -18.32
N TRP A 113 -0.93 -10.11 -17.29
CA TRP A 113 -0.12 -9.07 -16.67
C TRP A 113 0.84 -9.69 -15.65
N TRP A 114 2.10 -9.22 -15.65
CA TRP A 114 3.14 -9.67 -14.72
C TRP A 114 3.83 -8.49 -14.01
N PRO A 115 4.30 -8.69 -12.78
CA PRO A 115 5.08 -7.69 -12.08
C PRO A 115 6.49 -7.51 -12.69
N ASN A 116 7.12 -6.39 -12.36
CA ASN A 116 8.43 -5.98 -12.85
C ASN A 116 9.48 -7.09 -12.61
N GLY A 117 10.15 -7.51 -13.69
CA GLY A 117 11.14 -8.59 -13.68
C GLY A 117 10.59 -10.02 -13.82
N TYR A 118 9.27 -10.20 -13.98
CA TYR A 118 8.65 -11.53 -14.10
C TYR A 118 7.88 -11.77 -15.41
N GLY A 119 7.71 -10.75 -16.26
CA GLY A 119 7.04 -10.86 -17.55
C GLY A 119 6.60 -9.51 -18.08
N GLU A 120 5.73 -9.53 -19.09
CA GLU A 120 5.16 -8.32 -19.70
C GLU A 120 3.94 -7.80 -18.92
N GLN A 121 3.78 -6.47 -18.89
CA GLN A 121 2.66 -5.79 -18.22
C GLN A 121 1.49 -5.62 -19.19
N ARG A 122 0.93 -6.72 -19.71
CA ARG A 122 -0.13 -6.61 -20.72
C ARG A 122 -1.42 -6.05 -20.12
N LEU A 123 -1.89 -4.96 -20.72
CA LEU A 123 -3.13 -4.28 -20.36
C LEU A 123 -4.06 -4.20 -21.57
N TYR A 124 -5.36 -4.18 -21.29
CA TYR A 124 -6.45 -4.10 -22.27
C TYR A 124 -7.42 -3.02 -21.85
N LYS A 125 -8.04 -2.36 -22.82
CA LYS A 125 -9.10 -1.39 -22.55
C LYS A 125 -10.45 -2.03 -22.82
N LEU A 126 -11.30 -2.10 -21.80
CA LEU A 126 -12.68 -2.56 -21.92
C LEU A 126 -13.59 -1.34 -22.11
N SER A 127 -14.17 -1.22 -23.30
CA SER A 127 -15.05 -0.11 -23.70
C SER A 127 -16.50 -0.55 -23.75
N ILE A 128 -17.40 0.27 -23.21
CA ILE A 128 -18.82 -0.03 -23.05
C ILE A 128 -19.66 1.00 -23.81
N TYR A 129 -20.62 0.50 -24.58
CA TYR A 129 -21.54 1.31 -25.36
C TYR A 129 -22.98 0.92 -25.07
N ASN A 130 -23.91 1.86 -25.16
CA ASN A 130 -25.36 1.61 -25.22
C ASN A 130 -25.90 2.16 -26.53
N GLN A 131 -26.45 1.32 -27.41
CA GLN A 131 -26.99 1.75 -28.71
C GLN A 131 -25.98 2.63 -29.50
N GLU A 132 -24.70 2.22 -29.54
CA GLU A 132 -23.54 2.95 -30.11
C GLU A 132 -23.09 4.21 -29.37
N GLN A 133 -23.82 4.70 -28.35
CA GLN A 133 -23.36 5.77 -27.47
C GLN A 133 -22.30 5.23 -26.51
N PHE A 134 -21.13 5.86 -26.46
CA PHE A 134 -20.08 5.50 -25.51
C PHE A 134 -20.49 5.86 -24.08
N ILE A 135 -20.47 4.86 -23.20
CA ILE A 135 -20.75 5.02 -21.77
C ILE A 135 -19.46 5.28 -20.99
N GLY A 136 -18.41 4.53 -21.31
CA GLY A 136 -17.14 4.63 -20.61
C GLY A 136 -16.21 3.47 -20.90
N SER A 137 -15.01 3.55 -20.35
CA SER A 137 -14.01 2.49 -20.46
C SER A 137 -13.13 2.44 -19.22
N ARG A 138 -12.52 1.27 -18.97
CA ARG A 138 -11.42 1.10 -18.03
C ARG A 138 -10.32 0.26 -18.66
N THR A 139 -9.08 0.56 -18.28
CA THR A 139 -7.93 -0.29 -18.55
C THR A 139 -7.88 -1.38 -17.48
N ILE A 140 -7.70 -2.63 -17.90
CA ILE A 140 -7.63 -3.81 -17.03
C ILE A 140 -6.44 -4.69 -17.42
N GLY A 141 -5.88 -5.39 -16.43
CA GLY A 141 -4.89 -6.45 -16.65
C GLY A 141 -5.41 -7.77 -16.10
N PHE A 142 -5.13 -8.87 -16.80
CA PHE A 142 -5.55 -10.20 -16.39
C PHE A 142 -4.43 -10.89 -15.62
N ARG A 143 -4.67 -11.20 -14.35
CA ARG A 143 -3.73 -11.95 -13.50
C ARG A 143 -4.45 -12.61 -12.33
N THR A 144 -3.91 -13.72 -11.83
CA THR A 144 -4.33 -14.27 -10.54
C THR A 144 -3.43 -13.75 -9.42
N VAL A 145 -3.98 -13.63 -8.22
CA VAL A 145 -3.25 -13.29 -7.00
C VAL A 145 -3.70 -14.21 -5.87
N GLU A 146 -2.75 -14.75 -5.12
CA GLU A 146 -3.02 -15.52 -3.91
C GLU A 146 -1.98 -15.15 -2.84
N LEU A 147 -2.44 -14.94 -1.60
CA LEU A 147 -1.56 -14.82 -0.43
C LEU A 147 -1.53 -16.18 0.29
N ILE A 148 -0.39 -16.85 0.23
CA ILE A 148 -0.22 -18.20 0.75
C ILE A 148 0.21 -18.16 2.21
N GLN A 149 -0.66 -18.72 3.06
CA GLN A 149 -0.48 -18.82 4.51
C GLN A 149 -0.57 -20.28 4.97
N HIS A 150 0.31 -21.12 4.40
CA HIS A 150 0.32 -22.56 4.61
C HIS A 150 1.02 -22.92 5.92
N ASP A 151 0.38 -23.76 6.73
CA ASP A 151 0.95 -24.35 7.94
C ASP A 151 2.07 -25.36 7.59
N TYR A 152 3.24 -25.23 8.18
CA TYR A 152 4.39 -26.10 7.85
C TYR A 152 4.29 -27.52 8.44
N GLY A 153 3.25 -27.82 9.19
CA GLY A 153 3.02 -29.09 9.86
C GLY A 153 3.63 -29.14 11.26
N SER A 154 3.66 -30.34 11.84
CA SER A 154 3.95 -30.53 13.27
C SER A 154 5.39 -30.27 13.71
N THR A 155 6.34 -30.13 12.78
CA THR A 155 7.77 -29.95 13.11
C THR A 155 8.24 -28.51 13.04
N ILE A 156 7.49 -27.63 12.37
CA ILE A 156 7.84 -26.22 12.18
C ILE A 156 6.61 -25.39 12.57
N ASN A 157 6.75 -24.56 13.60
CA ASN A 157 5.68 -23.69 14.04
C ASN A 157 5.48 -22.52 13.07
N GLY A 158 4.23 -22.10 12.91
CA GLY A 158 3.88 -20.95 12.10
C GLY A 158 3.31 -21.28 10.74
N THR A 159 3.00 -20.22 9.99
CA THR A 159 2.51 -20.29 8.62
C THR A 159 3.46 -19.57 7.67
N SER A 160 3.41 -19.91 6.38
CA SER A 160 4.05 -19.10 5.35
C SER A 160 3.39 -17.73 5.21
N PHE A 161 4.04 -16.80 4.51
CA PHE A 161 3.41 -15.55 4.08
C PHE A 161 4.08 -15.09 2.78
N TYR A 162 3.49 -15.41 1.64
CA TYR A 162 4.05 -15.04 0.34
C TYR A 162 3.01 -14.96 -0.76
N PHE A 163 3.33 -14.27 -1.84
CA PHE A 163 2.42 -14.06 -2.96
C PHE A 163 2.67 -15.05 -4.09
N LEU A 164 1.60 -15.64 -4.61
CA LEU A 164 1.57 -16.21 -5.95
C LEU A 164 0.93 -15.20 -6.89
N ILE A 165 1.64 -14.85 -7.97
CA ILE A 165 1.07 -14.12 -9.10
C ILE A 165 1.09 -15.05 -10.29
N ASN A 166 -0.08 -15.30 -10.89
CA ASN A 166 -0.22 -16.27 -11.97
C ASN A 166 0.37 -17.65 -11.59
N TYR A 167 0.11 -18.07 -10.34
CA TYR A 167 0.59 -19.32 -9.74
C TYR A 167 2.12 -19.43 -9.53
N GLN A 168 2.88 -18.35 -9.73
CA GLN A 168 4.31 -18.29 -9.50
C GLN A 168 4.63 -17.57 -8.18
N PRO A 169 5.42 -18.16 -7.26
CA PRO A 169 5.91 -17.46 -6.08
C PRO A 169 6.79 -16.28 -6.47
N ILE A 170 6.46 -15.10 -5.93
CA ILE A 170 7.21 -13.86 -6.15
C ILE A 170 7.85 -13.45 -4.83
N PHE A 171 9.18 -13.31 -4.82
CA PHE A 171 9.86 -12.65 -3.71
C PHE A 171 9.64 -11.14 -3.84
N ILE A 172 9.07 -10.53 -2.81
CA ILE A 172 8.75 -9.10 -2.83
C ILE A 172 10.00 -8.27 -2.56
N LYS A 173 10.26 -7.30 -3.44
CA LYS A 173 11.34 -6.31 -3.33
C LYS A 173 10.71 -4.94 -3.48
N GLY A 174 10.73 -4.13 -2.43
CA GLY A 174 9.99 -2.89 -2.45
C GLY A 174 10.33 -1.93 -1.34
N SER A 175 9.44 -0.96 -1.19
CA SER A 175 9.46 0.05 -0.15
C SER A 175 8.05 0.57 0.13
N ASN A 176 7.93 1.42 1.15
CA ASN A 176 6.68 2.03 1.56
C ASN A 176 6.55 3.44 0.97
N TRP A 177 5.50 3.66 0.18
CA TRP A 177 5.15 4.93 -0.46
C TRP A 177 4.39 5.83 0.50
N ILE A 178 4.89 7.06 0.65
CA ILE A 178 4.24 8.16 1.35
C ILE A 178 3.82 9.27 0.36
N PRO A 179 2.94 10.20 0.74
CA PRO A 179 2.56 11.31 -0.13
C PRO A 179 3.78 12.12 -0.60
N ALA A 180 3.88 12.34 -1.91
CA ALA A 180 5.08 12.93 -2.54
C ALA A 180 5.28 14.44 -2.26
N ASP A 181 4.24 15.11 -1.78
CA ASP A 181 4.26 16.51 -1.32
C ASP A 181 3.22 16.67 -0.21
N ALA A 182 3.39 17.65 0.67
CA ALA A 182 2.35 18.04 1.65
C ALA A 182 1.14 18.71 0.96
N PHE A 183 1.29 19.09 -0.31
CA PHE A 183 0.31 19.78 -1.14
C PHE A 183 0.08 19.00 -2.44
N GLN A 184 -0.98 18.19 -2.48
CA GLN A 184 -1.25 17.26 -3.59
C GLN A 184 -1.41 17.94 -4.95
N GLU A 185 -1.83 19.21 -4.98
CA GLU A 185 -1.95 19.98 -6.22
C GLU A 185 -0.61 20.25 -6.92
N ARG A 186 0.51 20.09 -6.20
CA ARG A 186 1.86 20.23 -6.75
C ARG A 186 2.40 18.92 -7.32
N VAL A 187 1.75 17.80 -7.03
CA VAL A 187 2.15 16.47 -7.49
C VAL A 187 1.60 16.26 -8.90
N THR A 188 2.48 16.37 -9.88
CA THR A 188 2.17 16.19 -11.31
C THR A 188 2.33 14.73 -11.74
N ASP A 189 1.63 14.35 -12.82
CA ASP A 189 1.75 13.00 -13.41
C ASP A 189 3.19 12.70 -13.87
N GLU A 190 3.93 13.71 -14.33
CA GLU A 190 5.33 13.56 -14.71
C GLU A 190 6.24 13.27 -13.49
N GLN A 191 5.99 13.91 -12.36
CA GLN A 191 6.70 13.59 -11.12
C GLN A 191 6.40 12.18 -10.65
N LEU A 192 5.13 11.76 -10.69
CA LEU A 192 4.75 10.38 -10.36
C LEU A 192 5.40 9.36 -11.30
N GLU A 193 5.41 9.62 -12.61
CA GLU A 193 6.09 8.78 -13.60
C GLU A 193 7.57 8.63 -13.25
N ARG A 194 8.24 9.74 -12.94
CA ARG A 194 9.67 9.73 -12.57
C ARG A 194 9.91 8.93 -11.30
N LEU A 195 9.09 9.09 -10.27
CA LEU A 195 9.24 8.41 -8.98
C LEU A 195 8.98 6.90 -9.12
N LEU A 196 7.86 6.50 -9.72
CA LEU A 196 7.53 5.09 -9.91
C LEU A 196 8.48 4.38 -10.88
N ARG A 197 8.95 5.09 -11.92
CA ARG A 197 10.02 4.57 -12.79
C ARG A 197 11.35 4.44 -12.06
N SER A 198 11.65 5.30 -11.08
CA SER A 198 12.84 5.14 -10.24
C SER A 198 12.75 3.86 -9.40
N ALA A 199 11.58 3.56 -8.83
CA ALA A 199 11.32 2.29 -8.14
C ALA A 199 11.50 1.08 -9.08
N GLN A 200 10.93 1.14 -10.30
CA GLN A 200 11.10 0.11 -11.32
C GLN A 200 12.58 -0.13 -11.67
N LEU A 201 13.33 0.94 -11.91
CA LEU A 201 14.76 0.89 -12.25
C LEU A 201 15.64 0.42 -11.08
N ALA A 202 15.20 0.64 -9.84
CA ALA A 202 15.78 0.03 -8.64
C ALA A 202 15.45 -1.47 -8.50
N ASN A 203 14.81 -2.08 -9.50
CA ASN A 203 14.35 -3.48 -9.54
C ASN A 203 13.30 -3.82 -8.47
N MET A 204 12.56 -2.83 -7.98
CA MET A 204 11.40 -3.08 -7.13
C MET A 204 10.26 -3.66 -7.94
N ASN A 205 9.48 -4.54 -7.32
CA ASN A 205 8.29 -5.15 -7.90
C ASN A 205 7.02 -4.90 -7.07
N MET A 206 7.13 -4.28 -5.90
CA MET A 206 5.99 -3.88 -5.08
C MET A 206 6.28 -2.56 -4.36
N LEU A 207 5.26 -1.73 -4.20
CA LEU A 207 5.24 -0.63 -3.24
C LEU A 207 4.06 -0.83 -2.28
N ARG A 208 4.23 -0.44 -1.02
CA ARG A 208 3.12 -0.36 -0.07
C ARG A 208 2.63 1.07 0.05
N ILE A 209 1.38 1.33 -0.34
CA ILE A 209 0.74 2.62 -0.13
C ILE A 209 0.34 2.67 1.34
N TRP A 210 1.12 3.42 2.13
CA TRP A 210 1.01 3.43 3.57
C TRP A 210 -0.23 4.16 4.08
N GLY A 211 -0.90 3.59 5.08
CA GLY A 211 -2.22 4.04 5.55
C GLY A 211 -2.27 5.41 6.23
N GLY A 212 -1.15 6.07 6.50
CA GLY A 212 -1.18 7.46 6.99
C GLY A 212 -1.03 8.51 5.90
N GLY A 213 -0.98 8.09 4.63
CA GLY A 213 -0.97 8.96 3.46
C GLY A 213 -2.36 9.21 2.89
N ILE A 214 -2.47 9.07 1.57
CA ILE A 214 -3.71 9.26 0.81
C ILE A 214 -3.99 8.06 -0.10
N TYR A 215 -5.26 7.87 -0.47
CA TYR A 215 -5.55 7.13 -1.69
C TYR A 215 -5.06 7.98 -2.87
N GLU A 216 -4.03 7.51 -3.55
CA GLU A 216 -3.40 8.25 -4.64
C GLU A 216 -4.36 8.62 -5.80
N ARG A 217 -3.90 9.53 -6.65
CA ARG A 217 -4.58 9.92 -7.90
C ARG A 217 -4.56 8.79 -8.93
N ASN A 218 -5.50 8.80 -9.89
CA ASN A 218 -5.65 7.71 -10.87
C ASN A 218 -4.36 7.40 -11.64
N SER A 219 -3.62 8.43 -12.04
CA SER A 219 -2.37 8.28 -12.78
C SER A 219 -1.32 7.46 -12.03
N PHE A 220 -1.26 7.52 -10.70
CA PHE A 220 -0.37 6.69 -9.90
C PHE A 220 -0.58 5.20 -10.19
N TYR A 221 -1.83 4.74 -10.14
CA TYR A 221 -2.18 3.33 -10.33
C TYR A 221 -2.05 2.91 -11.81
N GLU A 222 -2.39 3.80 -12.74
CA GLU A 222 -2.20 3.57 -14.18
C GLU A 222 -0.71 3.40 -14.52
N ILE A 223 0.16 4.21 -13.90
CA ILE A 223 1.62 4.09 -14.03
C ILE A 223 2.10 2.79 -13.37
N ALA A 224 1.63 2.46 -12.17
CA ALA A 224 1.99 1.22 -11.49
C ALA A 224 1.60 -0.02 -12.31
N ASP A 225 0.39 -0.03 -12.90
CA ASP A 225 -0.07 -1.05 -13.83
C ASP A 225 0.89 -1.17 -15.04
N ARG A 226 1.23 -0.05 -15.69
CA ARG A 226 2.11 -0.06 -16.87
C ARG A 226 3.55 -0.49 -16.54
N LEU A 227 4.07 -0.10 -15.37
CA LEU A 227 5.44 -0.38 -14.97
C LEU A 227 5.60 -1.75 -14.28
N GLY A 228 4.50 -2.42 -13.94
CA GLY A 228 4.53 -3.73 -13.29
C GLY A 228 4.83 -3.63 -11.80
N ILE A 229 4.51 -2.51 -11.16
CA ILE A 229 4.70 -2.31 -9.73
C ILE A 229 3.43 -2.80 -9.02
N MET A 230 3.55 -3.88 -8.26
CA MET A 230 2.46 -4.34 -7.40
C MET A 230 2.22 -3.35 -6.27
N LEU A 231 1.01 -3.32 -5.75
CA LEU A 231 0.59 -2.43 -4.68
C LEU A 231 -0.02 -3.24 -3.53
N TRP A 232 0.63 -3.16 -2.37
CA TRP A 232 0.00 -3.41 -1.08
C TRP A 232 -0.72 -2.13 -0.69
N HIS A 233 -2.04 -2.16 -0.61
CA HIS A 233 -2.86 -0.96 -0.47
C HIS A 233 -3.51 -0.91 0.92
N ASP A 234 -2.96 -0.08 1.81
CA ASP A 234 -3.60 0.19 3.09
C ASP A 234 -4.82 1.11 2.89
N PHE A 235 -5.87 0.89 3.67
CA PHE A 235 -6.87 1.94 3.93
C PHE A 235 -6.25 3.03 4.80
N MET A 236 -6.74 4.27 4.66
CA MET A 236 -6.09 5.45 5.24
C MET A 236 -6.32 5.60 6.76
N PHE A 237 -5.80 4.63 7.52
CA PHE A 237 -5.77 4.53 8.97
C PHE A 237 -4.37 4.13 9.41
N ALA A 238 -3.76 4.87 10.33
CA ALA A 238 -2.38 4.61 10.79
C ALA A 238 -2.15 5.09 12.20
N CYS A 239 -1.50 4.25 13.02
CA CYS A 239 -0.99 4.53 14.36
C CYS A 239 -1.93 5.39 15.23
N SER A 240 -3.21 5.03 15.28
CA SER A 240 -4.20 5.67 16.15
C SER A 240 -5.38 4.75 16.47
N LEU A 241 -6.05 5.04 17.58
CA LEU A 241 -7.43 4.59 17.82
C LEU A 241 -8.39 5.56 17.12
N TYR A 242 -9.46 5.04 16.52
CA TYR A 242 -10.42 5.83 15.74
C TYR A 242 -11.83 5.80 16.37
N PRO A 243 -12.66 6.82 16.15
CA PRO A 243 -14.05 6.83 16.60
C PRO A 243 -14.89 5.70 15.97
N ILE A 244 -15.96 5.32 16.64
CA ILE A 244 -16.91 4.28 16.20
C ILE A 244 -18.37 4.72 16.29
N ASP A 245 -18.64 6.03 16.39
CA ASP A 245 -20.00 6.53 16.29
C ASP A 245 -20.57 6.32 14.88
N ASP A 246 -21.90 6.21 14.79
CA ASP A 246 -22.58 5.83 13.55
C ASP A 246 -22.27 6.78 12.37
N LEU A 247 -22.05 8.07 12.65
CA LEU A 247 -21.73 9.05 11.61
C LEU A 247 -20.31 8.80 11.07
N PHE A 248 -19.34 8.58 11.95
CA PHE A 248 -17.99 8.23 11.55
C PHE A 248 -17.96 6.90 10.79
N LEU A 249 -18.62 5.85 11.28
CA LEU A 249 -18.65 4.54 10.62
C LEU A 249 -19.33 4.59 9.25
N LYS A 250 -20.42 5.37 9.11
CA LYS A 250 -21.06 5.59 7.80
C LYS A 250 -20.11 6.32 6.83
N ASN A 251 -19.40 7.34 7.31
CA ASN A 251 -18.43 8.06 6.48
C ASN A 251 -17.30 7.13 5.99
N VAL A 252 -16.77 6.29 6.89
CA VAL A 252 -15.75 5.29 6.54
C VAL A 252 -16.30 4.26 5.55
N HIS A 253 -17.51 3.76 5.77
CA HIS A 253 -18.15 2.83 4.85
C HIS A 253 -18.24 3.43 3.43
N ASP A 254 -18.75 4.66 3.30
CA ASP A 254 -18.91 5.32 2.01
C ASP A 254 -17.54 5.59 1.34
N GLU A 255 -16.52 5.95 2.14
CA GLU A 255 -15.12 6.09 1.69
C GLU A 255 -14.58 4.77 1.11
N VAL A 256 -14.72 3.66 1.85
CA VAL A 256 -14.22 2.34 1.43
C VAL A 256 -14.92 1.87 0.16
N ILE A 257 -16.26 1.96 0.10
CA ILE A 257 -17.03 1.55 -1.09
C ILE A 257 -16.58 2.35 -2.32
N TYR A 258 -16.42 3.67 -2.18
CA TYR A 258 -15.96 4.53 -3.26
C TYR A 258 -14.56 4.13 -3.74
N GLN A 259 -13.61 4.00 -2.82
CA GLN A 259 -12.22 3.72 -3.17
C GLN A 259 -12.04 2.33 -3.80
N VAL A 260 -12.70 1.29 -3.25
CA VAL A 260 -12.61 -0.06 -3.80
C VAL A 260 -13.22 -0.12 -5.21
N LYS A 261 -14.40 0.48 -5.43
CA LYS A 261 -15.01 0.58 -6.77
C LYS A 261 -14.08 1.26 -7.77
N ARG A 262 -13.45 2.37 -7.36
CA ARG A 262 -12.52 3.15 -8.18
C ARG A 262 -11.28 2.34 -8.55
N LEU A 263 -10.76 1.56 -7.61
CA LEU A 263 -9.41 1.01 -7.69
C LEU A 263 -9.34 -0.48 -8.08
N GLN A 264 -10.41 -1.26 -7.90
CA GLN A 264 -10.41 -2.71 -8.14
C GLN A 264 -10.16 -3.13 -9.60
N SER A 265 -10.16 -2.19 -10.56
CA SER A 265 -9.79 -2.49 -11.95
C SER A 265 -8.27 -2.60 -12.17
N HIS A 266 -7.46 -2.05 -11.26
CA HIS A 266 -6.01 -2.05 -11.37
C HIS A 266 -5.42 -3.43 -11.08
N ALA A 267 -4.58 -3.91 -12.01
CA ALA A 267 -3.88 -5.19 -11.88
C ALA A 267 -2.77 -5.09 -10.82
N SER A 268 -2.18 -3.91 -10.65
CA SER A 268 -1.14 -3.62 -9.67
C SER A 268 -1.58 -3.87 -8.23
N ILE A 269 -2.83 -3.57 -7.85
CA ILE A 269 -3.30 -3.77 -6.46
C ILE A 269 -3.50 -5.26 -6.19
N VAL A 270 -2.62 -5.84 -5.38
CA VAL A 270 -2.56 -7.29 -5.09
C VAL A 270 -2.94 -7.62 -3.65
N LEU A 271 -3.05 -6.63 -2.77
CA LEU A 271 -3.45 -6.80 -1.38
C LEU A 271 -4.16 -5.56 -0.88
N TRP A 272 -5.24 -5.76 -0.14
CA TRP A 272 -5.87 -4.73 0.68
C TRP A 272 -5.47 -4.91 2.15
N ALA A 273 -5.15 -3.83 2.84
CA ALA A 273 -4.80 -3.86 4.27
C ALA A 273 -5.64 -2.86 5.07
N GLY A 274 -6.22 -3.28 6.19
CA GLY A 274 -7.17 -2.47 6.94
C GLY A 274 -6.58 -1.21 7.57
N ASN A 275 -5.31 -1.24 7.97
CA ASN A 275 -4.59 -0.12 8.58
C ASN A 275 -3.08 -0.38 8.69
N ASN A 276 -2.34 0.66 9.06
CA ASN A 276 -0.97 0.59 9.55
C ASN A 276 -0.93 0.53 11.09
N GLU A 277 -0.30 -0.53 11.62
CA GLU A 277 0.12 -0.74 13.01
C GLU A 277 -0.96 -0.70 14.10
N ASN A 278 -2.24 -0.54 13.78
CA ASN A 278 -3.26 -0.40 14.83
C ASN A 278 -3.52 -1.72 15.56
N GLU A 279 -3.31 -2.88 14.94
CA GLU A 279 -3.35 -4.17 15.65
C GLU A 279 -2.25 -4.23 16.72
N ALA A 280 -1.02 -3.91 16.34
CA ALA A 280 0.13 -3.85 17.25
C ALA A 280 -0.10 -2.83 18.37
N ALA A 281 -0.60 -1.64 18.04
CA ALA A 281 -0.89 -0.60 19.01
C ALA A 281 -1.92 -1.02 20.06
N VAL A 282 -2.96 -1.76 19.66
CA VAL A 282 -3.97 -2.29 20.58
C VAL A 282 -3.44 -3.48 21.38
N ALA A 283 -2.72 -4.41 20.74
CA ALA A 283 -2.19 -5.61 21.40
C ALA A 283 -1.14 -5.26 22.48
N GLN A 284 -0.29 -4.27 22.18
CA GLN A 284 0.83 -3.84 23.04
C GLN A 284 0.50 -2.59 23.89
N ASN A 285 -0.73 -2.08 23.81
CA ASN A 285 -1.21 -0.93 24.57
C ASN A 285 -0.35 0.34 24.43
N TRP A 286 -0.02 0.75 23.20
CA TRP A 286 0.85 1.92 22.94
C TRP A 286 0.33 3.24 23.52
N TYR A 287 -0.98 3.33 23.76
CA TYR A 287 -1.65 4.55 24.22
C TYR A 287 -1.98 4.54 25.73
N ASP A 288 -1.38 3.63 26.50
CA ASP A 288 -1.57 3.51 27.96
C ASP A 288 -3.05 3.45 28.39
N VAL A 289 -3.88 2.74 27.63
CA VAL A 289 -5.30 2.54 27.94
C VAL A 289 -5.43 1.68 29.19
N SER A 290 -6.39 2.00 30.07
CA SER A 290 -6.61 1.25 31.30
C SER A 290 -7.13 -0.17 31.02
N GLU A 291 -6.86 -1.11 31.92
CA GLU A 291 -7.34 -2.49 31.82
C GLU A 291 -8.87 -2.57 31.72
N GLU A 292 -9.59 -1.65 32.36
CA GLU A 292 -11.06 -1.55 32.30
C GLU A 292 -11.57 -1.16 30.90
N GLN A 293 -10.84 -0.28 30.20
CA GLN A 293 -11.23 0.23 28.88
C GLN A 293 -10.75 -0.66 27.72
N MET A 294 -9.71 -1.46 27.94
CA MET A 294 -9.08 -2.29 26.90
C MET A 294 -10.06 -3.24 26.18
N PRO A 295 -11.02 -3.92 26.85
CA PRO A 295 -12.02 -4.73 26.14
C PRO A 295 -12.80 -3.92 25.12
N LYS A 296 -13.20 -2.69 25.47
CA LYS A 296 -13.92 -1.80 24.56
C LYS A 296 -13.04 -1.38 23.38
N VAL A 297 -11.78 -1.02 23.61
CA VAL A 297 -10.84 -0.65 22.52
C VAL A 297 -10.66 -1.81 21.52
N LYS A 298 -10.58 -3.04 22.02
CA LYS A 298 -10.51 -4.24 21.16
C LYS A 298 -11.79 -4.46 20.36
N ASP A 299 -12.96 -4.19 20.94
CA ASP A 299 -14.24 -4.25 20.24
C ASP A 299 -14.38 -3.14 19.20
N ASP A 300 -13.96 -1.91 19.53
CA ASP A 300 -13.96 -0.76 18.62
C ASP A 300 -13.03 -1.02 17.41
N TYR A 301 -11.86 -1.61 17.64
CA TYR A 301 -10.95 -2.07 16.57
C TYR A 301 -11.65 -3.06 15.63
N ARG A 302 -12.26 -4.12 16.17
CA ARG A 302 -13.01 -5.10 15.37
C ARG A 302 -14.17 -4.44 14.63
N LYS A 303 -14.89 -3.53 15.27
CA LYS A 303 -16.01 -2.83 14.65
C LYS A 303 -15.57 -2.06 13.41
N LEU A 304 -14.47 -1.33 13.50
CA LEU A 304 -13.99 -0.55 12.36
C LEU A 304 -13.37 -1.42 11.26
N TYR A 305 -12.38 -2.25 11.59
CA TYR A 305 -11.56 -2.91 10.56
C TYR A 305 -12.18 -4.20 10.03
N VAL A 306 -12.98 -4.90 10.85
CA VAL A 306 -13.62 -6.17 10.47
C VAL A 306 -15.05 -5.93 10.01
N ASP A 307 -15.90 -5.36 10.86
CA ASP A 307 -17.33 -5.23 10.56
C ASP A 307 -17.60 -4.24 9.43
N ILE A 308 -16.84 -3.14 9.35
CA ILE A 308 -17.00 -2.11 8.33
C ILE A 308 -16.00 -2.33 7.18
N ILE A 309 -14.70 -2.09 7.38
CA ILE A 309 -13.74 -2.01 6.26
C ILE A 309 -13.62 -3.34 5.50
N MET A 310 -13.28 -4.44 6.19
CA MET A 310 -13.11 -5.74 5.53
C MET A 310 -14.40 -6.20 4.83
N ASN A 311 -15.56 -6.05 5.48
CA ASN A 311 -16.82 -6.47 4.90
C ASN A 311 -17.21 -5.61 3.68
N SER A 312 -16.99 -4.30 3.72
CA SER A 312 -17.20 -3.42 2.56
C SER A 312 -16.28 -3.79 1.39
N VAL A 313 -15.02 -4.13 1.64
CA VAL A 313 -14.11 -4.64 0.58
C VAL A 313 -14.66 -5.93 -0.01
N LYS A 314 -15.02 -6.91 0.83
CA LYS A 314 -15.62 -8.18 0.39
C LYS A 314 -16.95 -8.00 -0.33
N GLU A 315 -17.67 -6.92 -0.07
CA GLU A 315 -18.91 -6.58 -0.76
C GLU A 315 -18.66 -6.09 -2.19
N VAL A 316 -17.61 -5.29 -2.39
CA VAL A 316 -17.35 -4.59 -3.67
C VAL A 316 -16.39 -5.38 -4.56
N ASP A 317 -15.25 -5.82 -4.02
CA ASP A 317 -14.22 -6.58 -4.74
C ASP A 317 -14.54 -8.09 -4.76
N LYS A 318 -15.83 -8.40 -4.98
CA LYS A 318 -16.33 -9.78 -5.05
C LYS A 318 -15.67 -10.51 -6.21
N GLY A 319 -15.31 -11.76 -5.98
CA GLY A 319 -14.79 -12.66 -7.00
C GLY A 319 -13.27 -12.56 -7.22
N ASN A 320 -12.65 -11.37 -7.15
CA ASN A 320 -11.21 -11.14 -7.42
C ASN A 320 -10.26 -11.99 -6.55
N ASN A 321 -10.76 -12.52 -5.43
CA ASN A 321 -9.95 -13.25 -4.44
C ASN A 321 -8.70 -12.47 -4.00
N ARG A 322 -8.69 -11.13 -4.18
CA ARG A 322 -7.62 -10.29 -3.64
C ARG A 322 -7.56 -10.53 -2.14
N PRO A 323 -6.38 -10.85 -1.59
CA PRO A 323 -6.25 -11.02 -0.16
C PRO A 323 -6.57 -9.72 0.58
N PHE A 324 -7.00 -9.89 1.83
CA PHE A 324 -7.21 -8.80 2.77
C PHE A 324 -6.51 -9.17 4.08
N VAL A 325 -5.67 -8.27 4.61
CA VAL A 325 -5.12 -8.35 5.98
C VAL A 325 -5.72 -7.22 6.83
N THR A 326 -5.99 -7.49 8.10
CA THR A 326 -6.65 -6.48 8.96
C THR A 326 -5.74 -5.33 9.38
N SER A 327 -4.43 -5.56 9.43
CA SER A 327 -3.38 -4.62 9.84
C SER A 327 -2.05 -5.03 9.19
N SER A 328 -1.06 -4.14 9.27
CA SER A 328 0.36 -4.40 8.98
C SER A 328 1.19 -3.73 10.08
N PRO A 329 1.96 -4.46 10.91
CA PRO A 329 2.13 -5.90 10.87
C PRO A 329 0.88 -6.63 11.35
N SER A 330 0.74 -7.90 10.95
CA SER A 330 -0.31 -8.81 11.41
C SER A 330 0.11 -10.27 11.21
N ASN A 331 -0.37 -11.19 12.04
CA ASN A 331 -0.12 -12.63 11.89
C ASN A 331 -1.04 -13.30 10.84
N GLY A 332 -1.82 -12.51 10.08
CA GLY A 332 -2.66 -12.98 8.99
C GLY A 332 -3.76 -13.94 9.45
N LEU A 333 -3.77 -15.18 8.95
CA LEU A 333 -4.77 -16.18 9.37
C LEU A 333 -4.72 -16.49 10.87
N GLU A 334 -3.56 -16.37 11.52
CA GLU A 334 -3.46 -16.58 12.97
C GLU A 334 -4.12 -15.44 13.74
N THR A 335 -3.94 -14.19 13.29
CA THR A 335 -4.70 -13.03 13.80
C THR A 335 -6.20 -13.29 13.75
N ILE A 336 -6.72 -13.90 12.68
CA ILE A 336 -8.16 -14.23 12.57
C ILE A 336 -8.55 -15.27 13.65
N LYS A 337 -7.74 -16.31 13.88
CA LYS A 337 -7.99 -17.32 14.94
C LYS A 337 -7.98 -16.69 16.33
N GLU A 338 -7.14 -15.67 16.54
CA GLU A 338 -7.06 -14.89 17.77
C GLU A 338 -8.08 -13.74 17.83
N ASN A 339 -9.16 -13.82 17.04
CA ASN A 339 -10.24 -12.83 17.00
C ASN A 339 -9.76 -11.42 16.62
N TYR A 340 -8.96 -11.37 15.55
CA TYR A 340 -8.47 -10.19 14.82
C TYR A 340 -7.50 -9.29 15.56
N ILE A 341 -7.03 -9.70 16.73
CA ILE A 341 -5.98 -9.02 17.50
C ILE A 341 -5.08 -10.10 18.07
N ALA A 342 -4.00 -10.41 17.37
CA ALA A 342 -3.03 -11.39 17.84
C ALA A 342 -2.37 -10.94 19.15
N LYS A 343 -1.93 -11.92 19.95
CA LYS A 343 -1.16 -11.65 21.17
C LYS A 343 0.17 -10.94 20.86
N ASP A 344 0.81 -11.30 19.76
CA ASP A 344 2.02 -10.66 19.23
C ASP A 344 1.88 -10.48 17.71
N PRO A 345 1.32 -9.35 17.25
CA PRO A 345 1.09 -9.10 15.81
C PRO A 345 2.36 -8.98 14.96
N GLY A 346 3.55 -8.96 15.59
CA GLY A 346 4.85 -8.95 14.91
C GLY A 346 5.63 -10.25 15.10
N ASP A 347 4.95 -11.37 15.34
CA ASP A 347 5.58 -12.67 15.53
C ASP A 347 6.28 -13.11 14.22
N PRO A 348 7.61 -13.35 14.23
CA PRO A 348 8.36 -13.73 13.02
C PRO A 348 7.92 -15.07 12.39
N LEU A 349 7.10 -15.86 13.07
CA LEU A 349 6.62 -17.16 12.60
C LEU A 349 5.38 -17.09 11.71
N TYR A 350 4.67 -15.97 11.70
CA TYR A 350 3.45 -15.74 10.93
C TYR A 350 3.58 -14.44 10.13
N GLY A 351 2.65 -14.22 9.19
CA GLY A 351 2.34 -12.85 8.77
C GLY A 351 3.50 -12.00 8.22
N ASP A 352 3.39 -10.70 8.46
CA ASP A 352 4.39 -9.69 8.19
C ASP A 352 4.85 -8.98 9.46
N VAL A 353 6.07 -8.41 9.43
CA VAL A 353 6.72 -7.79 10.59
C VAL A 353 7.24 -6.40 10.23
N HIS A 354 7.16 -5.48 11.18
CA HIS A 354 7.87 -4.20 11.17
C HIS A 354 9.08 -4.29 12.11
N PHE A 355 10.28 -3.95 11.63
CA PHE A 355 11.50 -4.01 12.43
C PHE A 355 12.34 -2.74 12.32
N TYR A 356 12.60 -2.12 13.47
CA TYR A 356 13.46 -0.95 13.61
C TYR A 356 14.50 -1.15 14.72
N GLY A 357 15.76 -1.37 14.35
CA GLY A 357 16.86 -1.67 15.27
C GLY A 357 17.87 -0.53 15.40
N TYR A 358 17.65 0.38 16.36
CA TYR A 358 18.48 1.59 16.54
C TYR A 358 19.61 1.47 17.59
N GLN A 359 19.68 0.35 18.30
CA GLN A 359 20.60 0.17 19.43
C GLN A 359 21.77 -0.77 19.13
N ASN A 360 21.64 -1.62 18.11
CA ASN A 360 22.67 -2.59 17.73
C ASN A 360 23.43 -2.09 16.50
N ASP A 361 24.58 -2.69 16.21
CA ASP A 361 25.28 -2.40 14.96
C ASP A 361 24.40 -2.78 13.75
N SER A 362 24.03 -1.77 12.97
CA SER A 362 23.15 -1.92 11.81
C SER A 362 23.90 -2.43 10.57
N TRP A 363 25.17 -2.80 10.70
CA TRP A 363 25.93 -3.50 9.65
C TRP A 363 26.09 -4.98 9.98
N ASP A 364 25.88 -5.39 11.24
CA ASP A 364 25.94 -6.77 11.69
C ASP A 364 24.65 -7.52 11.28
N PRO A 365 24.74 -8.46 10.31
CA PRO A 365 23.58 -9.18 9.80
C PRO A 365 22.93 -10.09 10.85
N THR A 366 23.62 -10.42 11.95
CA THR A 366 23.09 -11.29 13.00
C THR A 366 22.07 -10.61 13.90
N THR A 367 21.94 -9.29 13.79
CA THR A 367 21.02 -8.48 14.60
C THR A 367 19.60 -8.42 14.05
N TYR A 368 19.41 -8.82 12.79
CA TYR A 368 18.12 -8.74 12.11
C TYR A 368 17.24 -9.96 12.41
N PRO A 369 15.93 -9.75 12.57
CA PRO A 369 15.00 -10.85 12.72
C PRO A 369 14.86 -11.60 11.40
N ILE A 370 14.72 -12.93 11.50
CA ILE A 370 14.38 -13.79 10.36
C ILE A 370 12.86 -14.01 10.42
N THR A 371 12.12 -13.36 9.53
CA THR A 371 10.64 -13.33 9.52
C THR A 371 10.08 -14.03 8.27
N ARG A 372 8.76 -14.25 8.20
CA ARG A 372 8.11 -14.69 6.95
C ARG A 372 8.07 -13.59 5.89
N PHE A 373 7.83 -12.36 6.31
CA PHE A 373 7.80 -11.18 5.46
C PHE A 373 8.19 -9.96 6.29
N LEU A 374 9.00 -9.05 5.74
CA LEU A 374 9.37 -7.81 6.40
C LEU A 374 8.77 -6.63 5.62
N SER A 375 7.64 -6.11 6.08
CA SER A 375 6.84 -5.08 5.41
C SER A 375 7.27 -3.65 5.76
N GLU A 376 7.96 -3.48 6.88
CA GLU A 376 8.68 -2.25 7.20
C GLU A 376 10.01 -2.53 7.89
N THR A 377 11.01 -1.74 7.50
CA THR A 377 12.28 -1.61 8.20
C THR A 377 13.06 -0.45 7.65
N GLY A 378 13.79 0.29 8.47
CA GLY A 378 14.52 1.44 7.98
C GLY A 378 15.54 1.98 8.95
N ILE A 379 16.37 2.88 8.43
CA ILE A 379 17.28 3.73 9.19
C ILE A 379 17.32 5.10 8.53
N GLN A 380 17.41 6.15 9.33
CA GLN A 380 17.38 7.53 8.85
C GLN A 380 18.69 7.94 8.15
N SER A 381 18.60 8.84 7.18
CA SER A 381 19.72 9.58 6.61
C SER A 381 19.34 11.04 6.32
N LEU A 382 20.33 11.90 6.11
CA LEU A 382 20.11 13.28 5.70
C LEU A 382 19.97 13.37 4.17
N PRO A 383 19.13 14.29 3.66
CA PRO A 383 19.04 14.55 2.22
C PRO A 383 20.31 15.28 1.73
N SER A 384 20.46 15.32 0.40
CA SER A 384 21.59 15.98 -0.26
C SER A 384 21.71 17.47 0.10
N LEU A 385 22.92 18.03 -0.04
CA LEU A 385 23.15 19.45 0.19
C LEU A 385 22.31 20.34 -0.75
N ASP A 386 22.11 19.90 -2.00
CA ASP A 386 21.27 20.60 -2.98
C ASP A 386 19.81 20.70 -2.52
N THR A 387 19.30 19.66 -1.85
CA THR A 387 17.97 19.67 -1.23
C THR A 387 17.88 20.68 -0.08
N TRP A 388 18.92 20.77 0.75
CA TRP A 388 18.98 21.75 1.84
C TRP A 388 19.00 23.19 1.32
N TYR A 389 19.68 23.46 0.21
CA TYR A 389 19.68 24.80 -0.40
C TYR A 389 18.32 25.23 -0.94
N GLN A 390 17.40 24.31 -1.22
CA GLN A 390 16.00 24.67 -1.55
C GLN A 390 15.24 25.19 -0.32
N ALA A 391 15.70 24.87 0.89
CA ALA A 391 15.03 25.21 2.13
C ALA A 391 15.63 26.44 2.85
N THR A 392 16.90 26.76 2.62
CA THR A 392 17.56 27.95 3.20
C THR A 392 18.74 28.40 2.35
N ASN A 393 18.89 29.73 2.21
CA ASN A 393 20.06 30.36 1.58
C ASN A 393 21.13 30.78 2.61
N ASP A 394 20.84 30.68 3.91
CA ASP A 394 21.77 31.04 4.98
C ASP A 394 22.53 29.81 5.46
N THR A 395 23.80 29.71 5.03
CA THR A 395 24.69 28.59 5.31
C THR A 395 24.98 28.40 6.80
N SER A 396 24.72 29.41 7.66
CA SER A 396 24.87 29.24 9.10
C SER A 396 23.86 28.26 9.69
N ASN A 397 22.75 28.00 9.00
CA ASN A 397 21.76 26.98 9.34
C ASN A 397 22.23 25.57 9.00
N LEU A 398 23.25 25.40 8.16
CA LEU A 398 23.66 24.10 7.64
C LEU A 398 24.72 23.47 8.55
N ASN A 399 24.31 23.13 9.77
CA ASN A 399 25.10 22.34 10.72
C ASN A 399 24.18 21.52 11.63
N MET A 400 24.67 20.36 12.10
CA MET A 400 23.89 19.35 12.82
C MET A 400 23.21 19.87 14.11
N ASN A 401 23.79 20.88 14.75
CA ASN A 401 23.29 21.41 16.03
C ASN A 401 22.51 22.72 15.86
N SER A 402 22.29 23.17 14.63
CA SER A 402 21.51 24.37 14.38
C SER A 402 20.05 24.17 14.81
N SER A 403 19.41 25.24 15.28
CA SER A 403 17.97 25.21 15.54
C SER A 403 17.16 24.86 14.29
N PHE A 404 17.66 25.20 13.10
CA PHE A 404 17.01 24.90 11.83
C PHE A 404 17.01 23.39 11.49
N VAL A 405 18.17 22.72 11.58
CA VAL A 405 18.27 21.28 11.33
C VAL A 405 17.52 20.50 12.41
N LEU A 406 17.68 20.88 13.68
CA LEU A 406 16.97 20.24 14.79
C LEU A 406 15.45 20.45 14.72
N HIS A 407 14.97 21.56 14.15
CA HIS A 407 13.54 21.78 13.91
C HIS A 407 12.97 20.90 12.79
N ARG A 408 13.80 20.54 11.80
CA ARG A 408 13.43 19.64 10.70
C ARG A 408 13.45 18.16 11.10
N GLU A 409 14.18 17.83 12.16
CA GLU A 409 14.16 16.50 12.75
C GLU A 409 12.87 16.31 13.56
N HIS A 410 12.04 15.39 13.12
CA HIS A 410 10.75 15.11 13.74
C HIS A 410 10.74 13.78 14.49
N SER A 411 11.75 12.94 14.29
CA SER A 411 11.85 11.64 14.92
C SER A 411 12.74 11.70 16.15
N GLN A 412 12.18 11.30 17.28
CA GLN A 412 12.83 11.44 18.57
C GLN A 412 14.08 10.56 18.64
N ASN A 413 15.21 11.14 19.06
CA ASN A 413 16.51 10.48 19.24
C ASN A 413 17.19 9.92 17.97
N GLN A 414 16.64 10.12 16.76
CA GLN A 414 17.22 9.51 15.55
C GLN A 414 18.55 10.12 15.11
N ILE A 415 18.77 11.43 15.32
CA ILE A 415 20.11 12.01 15.10
C ILE A 415 21.16 11.31 15.95
N THR A 416 20.84 11.02 17.21
CA THR A 416 21.75 10.29 18.12
C THR A 416 22.00 8.87 17.64
N ALA A 417 20.95 8.15 17.22
CA ALA A 417 21.07 6.81 16.66
C ALA A 417 21.93 6.83 15.38
N MET A 418 21.67 7.75 14.45
CA MET A 418 22.44 7.94 13.23
C MET A 418 23.93 8.18 13.52
N ILE A 419 24.25 9.06 14.47
CA ILE A 419 25.62 9.30 14.91
C ILE A 419 26.24 8.02 15.45
N TYR A 420 25.53 7.28 16.31
CA TYR A 420 26.00 6.01 16.87
C TYR A 420 26.33 4.97 15.78
N HIS A 421 25.42 4.73 14.83
CA HIS A 421 25.65 3.76 13.76
C HIS A 421 26.81 4.15 12.84
N ILE A 422 26.94 5.45 12.52
CA ILE A 422 28.08 5.97 11.76
C ILE A 422 29.38 5.74 12.55
N GLN A 423 29.43 6.08 13.83
CA GLN A 423 30.63 5.93 14.68
C GLN A 423 31.07 4.47 14.85
N SER A 424 30.11 3.54 14.84
CA SER A 424 30.40 2.12 14.96
C SER A 424 31.16 1.56 13.76
N ASN A 425 30.96 2.12 12.56
CA ASN A 425 31.45 1.52 11.31
C ASN A 425 32.34 2.43 10.45
N LEU A 426 32.27 3.75 10.64
CA LEU A 426 32.90 4.73 9.76
C LEU A 426 33.69 5.78 10.57
N PRO A 427 34.90 6.16 10.10
CA PRO A 427 35.62 7.26 10.70
C PRO A 427 34.92 8.59 10.39
N ILE A 428 34.74 9.45 11.39
CA ILE A 428 34.20 10.80 11.20
C ILE A 428 35.35 11.76 10.88
N PRO A 429 35.38 12.40 9.70
CA PRO A 429 36.41 13.38 9.37
C PRO A 429 36.28 14.64 10.26
N ILE A 430 37.39 15.07 10.84
CA ILE A 430 37.46 16.28 11.67
C ILE A 430 37.74 17.49 10.78
N THR A 431 36.93 18.55 10.92
CA THR A 431 37.10 19.82 10.20
C THR A 431 36.46 20.97 11.00
N ASP A 432 37.12 22.13 11.02
CA ASP A 432 36.59 23.34 11.66
C ASP A 432 35.65 24.13 10.74
N ASP A 433 35.63 23.81 9.44
CA ASP A 433 34.65 24.34 8.48
C ASP A 433 33.28 23.68 8.71
N SER A 434 32.32 24.47 9.17
CA SER A 434 30.96 24.04 9.51
C SER A 434 30.20 23.42 8.33
N LEU A 435 30.28 24.04 7.14
CA LEU A 435 29.57 23.57 5.96
C LEU A 435 30.18 22.27 5.43
N LYS A 436 31.51 22.18 5.47
CA LYS A 436 32.22 20.94 5.14
C LYS A 436 31.89 19.81 6.12
N ASN A 437 31.81 20.13 7.41
CA ASN A 437 31.40 19.18 8.45
C ASN A 437 29.99 18.64 8.17
N PHE A 438 29.02 19.53 7.91
CA PHE A 438 27.66 19.14 7.56
C PHE A 438 27.58 18.27 6.31
N THR A 439 28.37 18.59 5.28
CA THR A 439 28.47 17.79 4.07
C THR A 439 29.03 16.38 4.34
N HIS A 440 30.00 16.25 5.26
CA HIS A 440 30.49 14.94 5.70
C HIS A 440 29.38 14.13 6.39
N TRP A 441 28.58 14.76 7.28
CA TRP A 441 27.46 14.08 7.93
C TRP A 441 26.40 13.61 6.94
N ILE A 442 26.06 14.43 5.95
CA ILE A 442 25.15 14.03 4.86
C ILE A 442 25.68 12.77 4.18
N TYR A 443 26.93 12.82 3.71
CA TYR A 443 27.54 11.68 3.01
C TYR A 443 27.59 10.42 3.88
N LEU A 444 28.08 10.52 5.11
CA LEU A 444 28.22 9.38 6.02
C LEU A 444 26.86 8.78 6.41
N SER A 445 25.84 9.61 6.61
CA SER A 445 24.49 9.13 6.90
C SER A 445 23.90 8.32 5.75
N GLN A 446 24.13 8.76 4.50
CA GLN A 446 23.66 8.05 3.31
C GLN A 446 24.43 6.74 3.08
N ILE A 447 25.74 6.71 3.33
CA ILE A 447 26.51 5.46 3.28
C ILE A 447 26.02 4.49 4.36
N ASN A 448 25.81 4.98 5.59
CA ASN A 448 25.31 4.15 6.67
C ASN A 448 23.94 3.55 6.31
N GLN A 449 23.00 4.37 5.84
CA GLN A 449 21.68 3.90 5.41
C GLN A 449 21.77 2.88 4.27
N ALA A 450 22.57 3.15 3.24
CA ALA A 450 22.74 2.23 2.12
C ALA A 450 23.31 0.87 2.57
N MET A 451 24.30 0.87 3.46
CA MET A 451 24.92 -0.36 3.97
C MET A 451 23.97 -1.14 4.88
N THR A 452 23.21 -0.46 5.74
CA THR A 452 22.19 -1.08 6.58
C THR A 452 21.07 -1.72 5.75
N LEU A 453 20.51 -0.99 4.78
CA LEU A 453 19.49 -1.54 3.88
C LEU A 453 20.02 -2.70 3.05
N LYS A 454 21.30 -2.64 2.63
CA LYS A 454 21.96 -3.76 1.98
C LYS A 454 22.06 -4.98 2.89
N SER A 455 22.54 -4.81 4.14
CA SER A 455 22.71 -5.91 5.08
C SER A 455 21.40 -6.63 5.37
N ILE A 456 20.31 -5.90 5.67
CA ILE A 456 19.00 -6.52 5.91
C ILE A 456 18.42 -7.17 4.65
N SER A 457 18.62 -6.55 3.48
CA SER A 457 18.22 -7.14 2.18
C SER A 457 18.92 -8.47 1.92
N ASP A 458 20.22 -8.56 2.22
CA ASP A 458 20.98 -9.79 2.06
C ASP A 458 20.47 -10.88 3.02
N VAL A 459 20.17 -10.55 4.27
CA VAL A 459 19.55 -11.48 5.24
C VAL A 459 18.21 -12.02 4.73
N CYS A 460 17.27 -11.15 4.35
CA CYS A 460 15.96 -11.58 3.86
C CYS A 460 16.08 -12.49 2.62
N ARG A 461 16.99 -12.17 1.69
CA ARG A 461 17.18 -12.96 0.46
C ARG A 461 17.84 -14.31 0.72
N VAL A 462 18.79 -14.40 1.64
CA VAL A 462 19.43 -15.68 2.01
C VAL A 462 18.43 -16.63 2.67
N HIS A 463 17.50 -16.09 3.45
CA HIS A 463 16.48 -16.88 4.16
C HIS A 463 15.22 -17.16 3.35
N SER A 464 15.21 -16.90 2.03
CA SER A 464 14.00 -17.02 1.21
C SER A 464 13.59 -18.43 0.81
N SER A 465 14.46 -19.42 1.05
CA SER A 465 14.13 -20.82 0.74
C SER A 465 13.43 -21.49 1.92
N VAL A 466 12.42 -22.31 1.64
CA VAL A 466 11.78 -23.17 2.65
C VAL A 466 12.78 -24.09 3.35
N ASN A 467 13.88 -24.46 2.67
CA ASN A 467 14.94 -25.28 3.25
C ASN A 467 15.83 -24.52 4.25
N MET A 468 15.69 -23.20 4.34
CA MET A 468 16.43 -22.33 5.27
C MET A 468 15.65 -22.06 6.56
N ILE A 469 14.52 -22.74 6.77
CA ILE A 469 13.80 -22.67 8.05
C ILE A 469 14.64 -23.38 9.12
N ASN A 470 14.95 -22.65 10.18
CA ASN A 470 15.66 -23.18 11.34
C ASN A 470 14.72 -24.08 12.15
N PRO A 471 15.02 -25.38 12.33
CA PRO A 471 14.11 -26.31 13.02
C PRO A 471 13.98 -26.03 14.53
N ASN A 472 14.94 -25.31 15.13
CA ASN A 472 14.90 -24.99 16.56
C ASN A 472 14.09 -23.73 16.85
N THR A 473 14.13 -22.74 15.96
CA THR A 473 13.41 -21.47 16.13
C THR A 473 12.15 -21.37 15.27
N SER A 474 11.97 -22.26 14.29
CA SER A 474 10.95 -22.24 13.23
C SER A 474 10.99 -21.02 12.29
N GLN A 475 11.99 -20.14 12.43
CA GLN A 475 12.16 -18.93 11.62
C GLN A 475 12.81 -19.23 10.26
N GLY A 476 12.43 -18.50 9.21
CA GLY A 476 12.95 -18.63 7.84
C GLY A 476 11.87 -18.50 6.78
N HIS A 477 12.19 -18.88 5.54
CA HIS A 477 11.30 -18.74 4.38
C HIS A 477 10.77 -17.31 4.22
N THR A 478 11.68 -16.33 4.34
CA THR A 478 11.38 -14.91 4.16
C THR A 478 11.05 -14.65 2.70
N MET A 479 9.85 -14.18 2.38
CA MET A 479 9.39 -14.03 1.00
C MET A 479 9.12 -12.59 0.59
N GLY A 480 9.52 -11.63 1.40
CA GLY A 480 9.46 -10.23 1.03
C GLY A 480 10.22 -9.32 1.95
N LEU A 481 10.71 -8.23 1.36
CA LEU A 481 11.25 -7.07 2.03
C LEU A 481 10.71 -5.80 1.38
N MET A 482 10.07 -4.96 2.21
CA MET A 482 9.70 -3.60 1.87
C MET A 482 10.31 -2.66 2.91
N TYR A 483 11.30 -1.86 2.51
CA TYR A 483 11.93 -0.93 3.44
C TYR A 483 11.12 0.36 3.60
N TRP A 484 11.28 1.01 4.76
CA TRP A 484 10.77 2.33 5.08
C TRP A 484 11.85 3.37 4.79
N GLN A 485 11.69 4.30 3.85
CA GLN A 485 10.54 4.60 2.97
C GLN A 485 11.01 5.10 1.60
N ILE A 486 10.10 5.31 0.63
CA ILE A 486 10.37 5.91 -0.69
C ILE A 486 9.68 7.26 -0.89
#